data_AF-A0A1G1A8F3-F1
#
_entry.id   AF-A0A1G1A8F3-F1
#
_cell.length_a   1.000
_cell.length_b   1.000
_cell.length_c   1.000
_cell.angle_alpha   90.00
_cell.angle_beta   90.00
_cell.angle_gamma   90.00
#
_symmetry.space_group_name_H-M   'P 1'
#
loop_
_entity.id
_entity.type
_entity.pdbx_description
1 polymer ?
#
loop_
_entity_poly.entity_id
_entity_poly.type
_entity_poly.pdbx_seq_one_letter_code
_entity_poly.pdbx_strand_id
1 'polypeptide(L)'
;MVTCHQHPIRYHGGILPQGAMIMPIYEYEARDPASGCTLCKHPFERIQRLSDPPLTRCPQCDKDVIRLISAPAVGASKSSFNDRAKKAGFHQLKKVGKGEYEKTF
;
A
#
# COMPACT_ATOMS: atom_id res chain seq x y z
N MET A 1 33.93 -4.62 22.41
CA MET A 1 33.78 -3.35 21.68
C MET A 1 32.45 -3.41 20.94
N VAL A 2 31.35 -2.96 21.55
CA VAL A 2 30.05 -2.90 20.88
C VAL A 2 29.49 -1.52 21.15
N THR A 3 29.77 -0.57 20.26
CA THR A 3 29.18 0.75 20.29
C THR A 3 27.72 0.62 19.88
N CYS A 4 26.86 0.41 20.88
CA CYS A 4 25.43 0.59 20.76
C CYS A 4 25.18 2.08 20.56
N HIS A 5 25.16 2.53 19.30
CA HIS A 5 24.66 3.87 18.98
C HIS A 5 23.13 3.83 19.05
N GLN A 6 22.66 4.11 20.27
CA GLN A 6 21.33 4.62 20.56
C GLN A 6 21.04 5.78 19.59
N HIS A 7 20.23 5.54 18.55
CA HIS A 7 19.62 6.62 17.78
C HIS A 7 18.32 7.01 18.49
N PRO A 8 18.27 8.16 19.18
CA PRO A 8 17.01 8.69 19.64
C PRO A 8 16.22 9.13 18.41
N ILE A 9 15.04 8.56 18.23
CA ILE A 9 13.97 9.17 17.42
C ILE A 9 13.62 10.52 18.04
N ARG A 10 14.42 11.53 17.73
CA ARG A 10 14.15 12.94 18.05
C ARG A 10 12.97 13.36 17.19
N TYR A 11 11.77 13.31 17.75
CA TYR A 11 10.66 14.15 17.31
C TYR A 11 11.04 15.60 17.63
N HIS A 12 11.87 16.21 16.78
CA HIS A 12 12.05 17.65 16.82
C HIS A 12 10.72 18.28 16.41
N GLY A 13 10.06 18.89 17.40
CA GLY A 13 8.90 19.76 17.20
C GLY A 13 9.30 20.92 16.29
N GLY A 14 9.06 20.75 15.00
CA GLY A 14 9.14 21.78 13.99
C GLY A 14 7.73 22.06 13.49
N ILE A 15 7.29 23.30 13.70
CA ILE A 15 6.15 23.99 13.08
C ILE A 15 5.66 23.27 11.81
N LEU A 16 4.43 22.73 11.88
CA LEU A 16 3.77 22.06 10.75
C LEU A 16 3.58 23.07 9.61
N PRO A 17 4.30 22.97 8.47
CA PRO A 17 4.01 23.83 7.35
C PRO A 17 2.66 23.39 6.78
N GLN A 18 1.81 24.38 6.55
CA GLN A 18 0.44 24.25 6.09
C GLN A 18 0.45 23.82 4.62
N GLY A 19 0.66 22.53 4.41
CA GLY A 19 0.57 21.87 3.12
C GLY A 19 0.21 20.43 3.44
N ALA A 20 -1.07 20.08 3.28
CA ALA A 20 -1.58 18.74 3.50
C ALA A 20 -0.96 17.78 2.48
N MET A 21 0.27 17.36 2.74
CA MET A 21 0.90 16.23 2.09
C MET A 21 0.16 15.01 2.58
N ILE A 22 -0.56 14.34 1.68
CA ILE A 22 -1.13 13.02 1.88
C ILE A 22 -0.13 12.14 2.65
N MET A 23 -0.34 11.94 3.95
CA MET A 23 0.50 11.02 4.73
C MET A 23 -0.11 9.64 4.56
N PRO A 24 0.48 8.75 3.75
CA PRO A 24 -0.06 7.42 3.56
C PRO A 24 -0.09 6.66 4.89
N ILE A 25 -1.08 5.79 4.99
CA ILE A 25 -1.16 4.79 6.04
C ILE A 25 -0.43 3.55 5.53
N TYR A 26 0.49 3.04 6.34
CA TYR A 26 1.19 1.79 6.08
C TYR A 26 0.87 0.78 7.17
N GLU A 27 0.76 -0.47 6.78
CA GLU A 27 0.50 -1.58 7.69
C GLU A 27 1.82 -2.32 7.97
N TYR A 28 2.02 -2.73 9.22
CA TYR A 28 3.21 -3.44 9.67
C TYR A 28 2.83 -4.62 10.56
N GLU A 29 3.62 -5.69 10.53
CA GLU A 29 3.49 -6.85 11.41
C GLU A 29 4.87 -7.33 11.85
N ALA A 30 4.98 -7.99 13.00
CA ALA A 30 6.21 -8.67 13.40
C ALA A 30 6.63 -9.71 12.36
N ARG A 31 7.93 -9.79 12.07
CA ARG A 31 8.48 -10.84 11.20
C ARG A 31 8.18 -12.24 11.75
N ASP A 32 8.17 -12.39 13.07
CA ASP A 32 7.73 -13.59 13.77
C ASP A 32 6.61 -13.24 14.78
N PRO A 33 5.33 -13.49 14.45
CA PRO A 33 4.19 -13.19 15.31
C PRO A 33 4.18 -13.92 16.65
N ALA A 34 4.81 -15.10 16.74
CA ALA A 34 4.90 -15.85 18.00
C ALA A 34 5.75 -15.10 19.03
N SER A 35 6.76 -14.38 18.55
CA SER A 35 7.57 -13.50 19.37
C SER A 35 6.96 -12.11 19.54
N GLY A 36 6.02 -11.67 18.70
CA GLY A 36 5.43 -10.34 18.73
C GLY A 36 4.72 -9.97 20.05
N CYS A 37 4.67 -8.67 20.37
CA CYS A 37 3.82 -8.16 21.46
C CYS A 37 2.37 -7.94 20.98
N THR A 38 1.48 -7.50 21.87
CA THR A 38 0.07 -7.23 21.55
C THR A 38 -0.14 -6.26 20.38
N LEU A 39 0.80 -5.34 20.15
CA LEU A 39 0.74 -4.39 19.03
C LEU A 39 1.13 -5.02 17.69
N CYS A 40 2.27 -5.73 17.64
CA CYS A 40 2.86 -6.19 16.38
C CYS A 40 2.59 -7.67 16.08
N LYS A 41 1.93 -8.41 16.98
CA LYS A 41 1.49 -9.79 16.74
C LYS A 41 0.43 -9.86 15.62
N HIS A 42 -0.28 -8.77 15.39
CA HIS A 42 -1.21 -8.60 14.29
C HIS A 42 -0.81 -7.38 13.46
N PRO A 43 -1.35 -7.25 12.23
CA PRO A 43 -1.15 -6.06 11.43
C PRO A 43 -1.61 -4.80 12.17
N PHE A 44 -0.76 -3.77 12.19
CA PHE A 44 -1.09 -2.47 12.75
C PHE A 44 -0.76 -1.36 11.77
N GLU A 45 -1.56 -0.29 11.83
CA GLU A 45 -1.44 0.85 10.94
C GLU A 45 -0.51 1.93 11.51
N ARG A 46 0.22 2.60 10.62
CA ARG A 46 1.06 3.73 10.96
C ARG A 46 1.05 4.77 9.84
N ILE A 47 0.71 6.00 10.22
CA ILE A 47 0.80 7.17 9.35
C ILE A 47 2.28 7.55 9.23
N GLN A 48 2.78 7.64 8.00
CA GLN A 48 4.18 7.92 7.73
C GLN A 48 4.32 8.79 6.48
N ARG A 49 5.32 9.67 6.43
CA ARG A 49 5.60 10.42 5.19
C ARG A 49 6.22 9.48 4.17
N LEU A 50 5.95 9.71 2.89
CA LEU A 50 6.55 8.90 1.81
C LEU A 50 8.09 8.96 1.81
N SER A 51 8.68 10.08 2.26
CA SER A 51 10.12 10.28 2.37
C SER A 51 10.77 9.62 3.58
N ASP A 52 9.98 9.18 4.57
CA ASP A 52 10.53 8.60 5.79
C ASP A 52 10.95 7.14 5.53
N PRO A 53 12.05 6.67 6.14
CA PRO A 53 12.48 5.29 6.00
C PRO A 53 11.44 4.34 6.63
N PRO A 54 11.17 3.16 6.04
CA PRO A 54 10.22 2.20 6.60
C PRO A 54 10.57 1.79 8.04
N LEU A 55 9.55 1.48 8.83
CA LEU A 55 9.75 0.95 10.18
C LEU A 55 10.35 -0.46 10.10
N THR A 56 11.47 -0.69 10.78
CA THR A 56 12.11 -2.01 10.87
C THR A 56 11.93 -2.67 12.24
N ARG A 57 11.60 -1.89 13.29
CA ARG A 57 11.41 -2.39 14.66
C ARG A 57 10.09 -1.93 15.27
N CYS A 58 9.46 -2.81 16.04
CA CYS A 58 8.25 -2.48 16.78
C CYS A 58 8.55 -1.41 17.85
N PRO A 59 7.79 -0.29 17.90
CA PRO A 59 8.01 0.76 18.90
C PRO A 59 7.67 0.33 20.33
N GLN A 60 6.97 -0.80 20.52
CA GLN A 60 6.55 -1.31 21.83
C GLN A 60 7.48 -2.41 22.38
N CYS A 61 7.99 -3.30 21.54
CA CYS A 61 8.80 -4.45 22.00
C CYS A 61 10.15 -4.61 21.28
N ASP A 62 10.52 -3.68 20.40
CA ASP A 62 11.78 -3.63 19.63
C ASP A 62 12.04 -4.83 18.70
N LYS A 63 11.06 -5.73 18.51
CA LYS A 63 11.19 -6.86 17.59
C LYS A 63 11.09 -6.43 16.13
N ASP A 64 11.72 -7.21 15.25
CA ASP A 64 11.70 -6.95 13.82
C ASP A 64 10.26 -6.94 13.28
N VAL A 65 9.92 -5.89 12.54
CA VAL A 65 8.65 -5.77 11.82
C VAL A 65 8.90 -5.62 10.32
N ILE A 66 7.92 -6.05 9.54
CA ILE A 66 7.90 -5.92 8.10
C ILE A 66 6.68 -5.10 7.68
N ARG A 67 6.83 -4.30 6.63
CA ARG A 67 5.72 -3.57 6.03
C ARG A 67 4.88 -4.52 5.18
N LEU A 68 3.58 -4.54 5.42
CA LEU A 68 2.63 -5.31 4.63
C LEU A 68 2.18 -4.49 3.42
N ILE A 69 2.11 -5.17 2.27
CA ILE A 69 1.50 -4.63 1.06
C ILE A 69 0.05 -5.09 1.08
N SER A 70 -0.88 -4.19 1.43
CA SER A 70 -2.30 -4.52 1.41
C SER A 70 -2.78 -4.72 -0.03
N ALA A 71 -3.58 -5.76 -0.25
CA ALA A 71 -4.28 -5.92 -1.51
C ALA A 71 -5.29 -4.76 -1.64
N PRO A 72 -5.33 -4.04 -2.77
CA PRO A 72 -6.35 -3.02 -2.96
C PRO A 72 -7.73 -3.68 -2.91
N ALA A 73 -8.67 -3.09 -2.17
CA ALA A 73 -10.07 -3.50 -2.20
C ALA A 73 -10.68 -3.09 -3.55
N VAL A 74 -10.38 -3.84 -4.61
CA VAL A 74 -10.94 -3.63 -5.94
C VAL A 74 -12.37 -4.15 -5.95
N GLY A 75 -13.34 -3.24 -5.82
CA GLY A 75 -14.75 -3.58 -5.94
C GLY A 75 -15.10 -4.08 -7.34
N ALA A 76 -16.15 -4.91 -7.42
CA ALA A 76 -16.69 -5.33 -8.71
C ALA A 76 -17.19 -4.11 -9.49
N SER A 77 -16.81 -4.04 -10.75
CA SER A 77 -17.26 -3.00 -11.67
C SER A 77 -18.78 -3.09 -11.87
N LYS A 78 -19.50 -1.97 -11.67
CA LYS A 78 -20.97 -1.88 -11.85
C LYS A 78 -21.47 -2.19 -13.28
N SER A 79 -20.58 -2.21 -14.26
CA SER A 79 -20.89 -2.46 -15.66
C SER A 79 -19.77 -3.24 -16.31
N SER A 80 -20.10 -4.06 -17.30
CA SER A 80 -19.10 -4.85 -18.02
C SER A 80 -18.20 -3.93 -18.86
N PHE A 81 -17.02 -4.44 -19.23
CA PHE A 81 -16.11 -3.75 -20.14
C PHE A 81 -16.82 -3.34 -21.45
N ASN A 82 -17.63 -4.22 -22.02
CA ASN A 82 -18.35 -3.99 -23.27
C ASN A 82 -19.38 -2.85 -23.13
N ASP A 83 -20.08 -2.76 -22.00
CA ASP A 83 -21.04 -1.68 -21.75
C ASP A 83 -20.35 -0.31 -21.74
N ARG A 84 -19.16 -0.24 -21.15
CA ARG A 84 -18.36 1.00 -21.08
C ARG A 84 -17.78 1.34 -22.44
N ALA A 85 -17.25 0.35 -23.16
CA ALA A 85 -16.72 0.52 -24.50
C ALA A 85 -17.80 1.06 -25.46
N LYS A 86 -18.99 0.46 -25.48
CA LYS A 86 -20.15 0.95 -26.26
C LYS A 86 -20.51 2.38 -25.93
N LYS A 87 -20.66 2.69 -24.62
CA LYS A 87 -21.03 4.04 -24.15
C LYS A 87 -20.00 5.10 -24.52
N ALA A 88 -18.72 4.74 -24.53
CA ALA A 88 -17.64 5.64 -24.91
C ALA A 88 -17.38 5.67 -26.44
N GLY A 89 -18.22 5.02 -27.25
CA GLY A 89 -18.12 5.04 -28.71
C GLY A 89 -17.03 4.17 -29.30
N PHE A 90 -16.47 3.23 -28.51
CA PHE A 90 -15.47 2.28 -29.01
C PHE A 90 -16.13 1.15 -29.79
N HIS A 91 -15.43 0.72 -30.85
CA HIS A 91 -15.82 -0.45 -31.62
C HIS A 91 -15.00 -1.67 -31.21
N GLN A 92 -15.67 -2.79 -30.94
CA GLN A 92 -14.99 -4.05 -30.62
C GLN A 92 -14.87 -4.91 -31.87
N LEU A 93 -13.65 -5.28 -32.22
CA LEU A 93 -13.35 -6.17 -33.33
C LEU A 93 -13.13 -7.60 -32.82
N LYS A 94 -13.90 -8.56 -33.33
CA LYS A 94 -13.71 -9.99 -33.08
C LYS A 94 -12.98 -10.59 -34.26
N LYS A 95 -11.84 -11.24 -34.01
CA LYS A 95 -11.08 -11.95 -35.04
C LYS A 95 -11.83 -13.21 -35.45
N VAL A 96 -12.18 -13.32 -36.72
CA VAL A 96 -12.95 -14.44 -37.29
C VAL A 96 -12.07 -15.37 -38.15
N GLY A 97 -10.91 -14.91 -38.62
CA GLY A 97 -10.01 -15.70 -39.47
C GLY A 97 -8.57 -15.17 -39.53
N LYS A 98 -7.78 -15.66 -40.51
CA LYS A 98 -6.44 -15.14 -40.80
C LYS A 98 -6.54 -13.76 -41.45
N GLY A 99 -6.58 -12.72 -40.63
CA GLY A 99 -6.59 -11.32 -41.06
C GLY A 99 -7.98 -10.70 -41.15
N GLU A 100 -9.04 -11.47 -40.89
CA GLU A 100 -10.42 -11.01 -40.95
C GLU A 100 -10.94 -10.70 -39.55
N TYR A 101 -11.56 -9.52 -39.43
CA TYR A 101 -12.09 -8.98 -38.19
C TYR A 101 -13.51 -8.48 -38.43
N GLU A 102 -14.43 -8.90 -37.57
CA GLU A 102 -15.83 -8.48 -37.61
C GLU A 102 -16.11 -7.50 -36.46
N LYS A 103 -16.81 -6.41 -36.76
CA LYS A 103 -17.22 -5.43 -35.76
C LYS A 103 -18.43 -5.95 -34.98
N THR A 104 -18.24 -6.15 -33.68
CA THR A 104 -19.29 -6.64 -32.77
C THR A 104 -20.24 -5.52 -32.31
N PHE A 105 -19.74 -4.28 -32.24
CA PHE A 105 -20.46 -3.02 -32.01
C PHE A 105 -19.51 -1.85 -32.24
#